data_AF-A0A973R9V7-F1
#
_entry.id   AF-A0A973R9V7-F1
#
_cell.length_a   1.000
_cell.length_b   1.000
_cell.length_c   1.000
_cell.angle_alpha   90.00
_cell.angle_beta   90.00
_cell.angle_gamma   90.00
#
_symmetry.space_group_name_H-M   'P 1'
#
loop_
_entity.id
_entity.type
_entity.pdbx_description
1 polymer ?
#
loop_
_entity_poly.entity_id
_entity_poly.type
_entity_poly.pdbx_seq_one_letter_code
_entity_poly.pdbx_strand_id
1 'polypeptide(L)'
;MKVVARRLAGHLARGIAMILVVATITFFIVRSIPGDPIAANVQKLIERGMSPEAAEQATRVMYGFQPKGTLWEQYVDYMGGLLTFDLGQSITHAGQPVTSVLGEATKWTVLPVLAGTLLSFLVGIILGVYAAIKRSGKLGDLL
;
A
#
# COMPACT_ATOMS: atom_id res chain seq x y z
N MET A 1 -24.29 23.47 5.33
CA MET A 1 -23.59 22.28 5.89
C MET A 1 -24.03 20.93 5.29
N LYS A 2 -25.33 20.62 5.15
CA LYS A 2 -25.82 19.31 4.63
C LYS A 2 -25.27 18.91 3.23
N VAL A 3 -25.08 19.88 2.33
CA VAL A 3 -24.55 19.62 0.96
C VAL A 3 -23.06 19.26 0.99
N VAL A 4 -22.27 19.94 1.83
CA VAL A 4 -20.84 19.67 2.00
C VAL A 4 -20.64 18.30 2.66
N ALA A 5 -21.43 17.98 3.68
CA ALA A 5 -21.42 16.67 4.33
C ALA A 5 -21.76 15.53 3.34
N ARG A 6 -22.76 15.74 2.46
CA ARG A 6 -23.13 14.75 1.43
C ARG A 6 -22.02 14.53 0.40
N ARG A 7 -21.29 15.58 -0.01
CA ARG A 7 -20.15 15.46 -0.93
C ARG A 7 -18.98 14.74 -0.28
N LEU A 8 -18.61 15.12 0.95
CA LEU A 8 -17.54 14.45 1.72
C LEU A 8 -17.85 12.98 1.95
N ALA A 9 -19.08 12.64 2.34
CA ALA A 9 -19.52 11.25 2.49
C ALA A 9 -19.39 10.47 1.18
N GLY A 10 -19.74 11.07 0.03
CA GLY A 10 -19.56 10.45 -1.28
C GLY A 10 -18.09 10.18 -1.64
N HIS A 11 -17.18 11.09 -1.28
CA HIS A 11 -15.74 10.87 -1.49
C HIS A 11 -15.18 9.79 -0.57
N LEU A 12 -15.55 9.80 0.72
CA LEU A 12 -15.13 8.77 1.67
C LEU A 12 -15.62 7.38 1.29
N ALA A 13 -16.91 7.27 0.89
CA ALA A 13 -17.48 5.99 0.45
C ALA A 13 -16.75 5.42 -0.76
N ARG A 14 -16.43 6.26 -1.76
CA ARG A 14 -15.62 5.84 -2.93
C ARG A 14 -14.21 5.42 -2.53
N GLY A 15 -13.57 6.15 -1.61
CA GLY A 15 -12.24 5.81 -1.11
C GLY A 15 -12.22 4.45 -0.40
N ILE A 16 -13.19 4.21 0.49
CA ILE A 16 -13.35 2.92 1.18
C ILE A 16 -13.61 1.80 0.17
N ALA A 17 -14.54 2.00 -0.77
CA ALA A 17 -14.82 1.01 -1.80
C ALA A 17 -13.57 0.68 -2.64
N MET A 18 -12.78 1.70 -3.00
CA MET A 18 -11.53 1.51 -3.73
C MET A 18 -10.51 0.70 -2.92
N ILE A 19 -10.33 1.01 -1.63
CA ILE A 19 -9.43 0.25 -0.74
C ILE A 19 -9.87 -1.21 -0.66
N LEU A 20 -11.17 -1.47 -0.46
CA LEU A 20 -11.70 -2.84 -0.38
C LEU A 20 -11.48 -3.62 -1.67
N VAL A 21 -11.72 -2.99 -2.83
CA VAL A 21 -11.49 -3.60 -4.14
C VAL A 21 -10.02 -3.92 -4.34
N VAL A 22 -9.13 -2.96 -4.07
CA VAL A 22 -7.68 -3.14 -4.22
C VAL A 22 -7.15 -4.21 -3.26
N ALA A 23 -7.56 -4.19 -1.99
CA ALA A 23 -7.17 -5.20 -1.01
C ALA A 23 -7.61 -6.61 -1.44
N THR A 24 -8.85 -6.74 -1.91
CA THR A 24 -9.39 -8.03 -2.37
C THR A 24 -8.65 -8.53 -3.61
N ILE A 25 -8.44 -7.68 -4.61
CA ILE A 25 -7.68 -8.03 -5.81
C ILE A 25 -6.25 -8.42 -5.44
N THR A 26 -5.60 -7.65 -4.57
CA THR A 26 -4.22 -7.91 -4.13
C THR A 26 -4.11 -9.25 -3.43
N PHE A 27 -5.05 -9.57 -2.55
CA PHE A 27 -5.12 -10.87 -1.88
C PHE A 27 -5.12 -12.02 -2.90
N PHE A 28 -6.01 -11.99 -3.89
CA PHE A 28 -6.09 -13.03 -4.90
C PHE A 28 -4.86 -13.07 -5.81
N ILE A 29 -4.32 -11.92 -6.22
CA ILE A 29 -3.09 -11.86 -7.04
C ILE A 29 -1.94 -12.53 -6.30
N VAL A 30 -1.67 -12.11 -5.06
CA VAL A 30 -0.56 -12.64 -4.27
C VAL A 30 -0.72 -14.13 -4.01
N ARG A 31 -1.95 -14.62 -3.76
CA ARG A 31 -2.24 -16.06 -3.60
C ARG A 31 -2.13 -16.86 -4.90
N SER A 32 -2.30 -16.20 -6.06
CA SER A 32 -2.24 -16.84 -7.37
C SER A 32 -0.82 -16.92 -7.93
N ILE A 33 0.16 -16.25 -7.32
CA ILE A 33 1.56 -16.35 -7.72
C ILE A 33 2.01 -17.80 -7.49
N PRO A 34 2.44 -18.52 -8.53
CA PRO A 34 2.95 -19.88 -8.39
C PRO A 34 4.30 -19.83 -7.67
N GLY A 35 4.47 -20.71 -6.68
CA GLY A 35 5.61 -20.72 -5.77
C GLY A 35 5.21 -20.17 -4.41
N ASP A 36 5.05 -21.07 -3.44
CA ASP A 36 4.80 -20.67 -2.07
C ASP A 36 6.10 -20.11 -1.47
N PRO A 37 6.21 -18.78 -1.23
CA PRO A 37 7.43 -18.20 -0.67
C PRO A 37 7.73 -18.75 0.73
N ILE A 38 6.72 -19.27 1.44
CA ILE A 38 6.90 -19.96 2.71
C ILE A 38 7.56 -21.32 2.46
N ALA A 39 7.03 -22.14 1.55
CA ALA A 39 7.64 -23.42 1.17
C ALA A 39 9.06 -23.25 0.62
N ALA A 40 9.32 -22.19 -0.17
CA ALA A 40 10.65 -21.89 -0.67
C ALA A 40 11.64 -21.54 0.46
N ASN A 41 11.18 -20.86 1.52
CA ASN A 41 12.01 -20.60 2.70
C ASN A 41 12.23 -21.85 3.58
N VAL A 42 11.21 -22.70 3.73
CA VAL A 42 11.36 -24.01 4.39
C VAL A 42 12.41 -24.83 3.66
N GLN A 43 12.33 -24.91 2.33
CA GLN A 43 13.30 -25.64 1.52
C GLN A 43 14.72 -25.10 1.67
N LYS A 44 14.90 -23.76 1.67
CA LYS A 44 16.20 -23.13 1.93
C LYS A 44 16.75 -23.44 3.33
N LEU A 45 15.90 -23.54 4.35
CA LEU A 45 16.31 -23.91 5.70
C LEU A 45 16.72 -25.39 5.78
N ILE A 46 16.01 -26.27 5.08
CA ILE A 46 16.37 -27.69 4.94
C ILE A 46 17.71 -27.85 4.22
N GLU A 47 17.93 -27.12 3.13
CA GLU A 47 19.22 -27.09 2.40
C GLU A 47 20.39 -26.60 3.27
N ARG A 48 20.11 -25.78 4.29
CA ARG A 48 21.09 -25.32 5.29
C ARG A 48 21.33 -26.32 6.42
N GLY A 49 20.73 -27.52 6.36
CA GLY A 49 20.93 -28.60 7.31
C GLY A 49 19.94 -28.64 8.47
N MET A 50 18.86 -27.86 8.42
CA MET A 50 17.78 -27.91 9.41
C MET A 50 16.87 -29.13 9.13
N SER A 51 16.40 -29.82 10.17
CA SER A 51 15.42 -30.90 9.96
C SER A 51 14.12 -30.33 9.36
N PRO A 52 13.36 -31.11 8.58
CA PRO A 52 12.10 -30.65 8.00
C PRO A 52 11.13 -30.07 9.06
N GLU A 53 10.99 -30.73 10.22
CA GLU A 53 10.10 -30.25 11.28
C GLU A 53 10.59 -28.92 11.90
N ALA A 54 11.90 -28.78 12.09
CA ALA A 54 12.49 -27.57 12.64
C ALA A 54 12.42 -26.40 11.64
N ALA A 55 12.61 -26.67 10.34
CA ALA A 55 12.47 -25.68 9.28
C ALA A 55 11.04 -25.16 9.17
N GLU A 56 10.04 -26.06 9.27
CA GLU A 56 8.64 -25.68 9.30
C GLU A 56 8.27 -24.85 10.54
N GLN A 57 8.76 -25.23 11.72
CA GLN A 57 8.53 -24.47 12.96
C GLN A 57 9.20 -23.09 12.93
N ALA A 58 10.46 -23.02 12.49
CA ALA A 58 11.19 -21.76 12.35
C ALA A 58 10.47 -20.80 11.39
N THR A 59 10.00 -21.33 10.26
CA THR A 59 9.22 -20.56 9.28
C THR A 59 7.89 -20.09 9.88
N ARG A 60 7.22 -20.93 10.69
CA ARG A 60 5.98 -20.59 11.42
C ARG A 60 6.18 -19.40 12.36
N VAL A 61 7.27 -19.39 13.10
CA VAL A 61 7.61 -18.32 14.05
C VAL A 61 8.04 -17.04 13.30
N MET A 62 8.83 -17.16 12.24
CA MET A 62 9.35 -16.01 11.50
C MET A 62 8.28 -15.24 10.71
N TYR A 63 7.32 -15.96 10.13
CA TYR A 63 6.27 -15.33 9.33
C TYR A 63 4.98 -15.10 10.11
N GLY A 64 4.80 -15.72 11.28
CA GLY A 64 3.60 -15.59 12.13
C GLY A 64 2.28 -16.02 11.48
N PHE A 65 2.31 -16.33 10.19
CA PHE A 65 1.18 -16.53 9.31
C PHE A 65 1.43 -17.82 8.53
N GLN A 66 0.92 -18.92 9.05
CA GLN A 66 0.62 -20.06 8.18
C GLN A 66 -0.85 -19.96 7.82
N PRO A 67 -1.18 -19.81 6.53
CA PRO A 67 -2.56 -19.86 6.07
C PRO A 67 -3.11 -21.26 6.32
N LYS A 68 -3.75 -21.44 7.47
CA LYS A 68 -4.48 -22.64 7.81
C LYS A 68 -5.95 -22.38 7.52
N GLY A 69 -6.63 -23.39 6.99
CA GLY A 69 -8.04 -23.27 6.62
C GLY A 69 -8.27 -22.96 5.15
N THR A 70 -9.55 -22.86 4.81
CA THR A 70 -10.09 -22.55 3.49
C THR A 70 -9.66 -21.18 3.00
N LEU A 71 -9.73 -20.96 1.68
CA LEU A 71 -9.46 -19.66 1.04
C LEU A 71 -10.28 -18.51 1.64
N TRP A 72 -11.49 -18.82 2.11
CA TRP A 72 -12.38 -17.85 2.74
C TRP A 72 -11.89 -17.41 4.12
N GLU A 73 -11.46 -18.35 4.98
CA GLU A 73 -10.92 -18.02 6.31
C GLU A 73 -9.70 -17.12 6.20
N GLN A 74 -8.81 -17.41 5.25
CA GLN A 74 -7.62 -16.58 4.99
C GLN A 74 -7.97 -15.17 4.53
N TYR A 75 -9.03 -15.02 3.73
CA TYR A 75 -9.52 -13.71 3.30
C TYR A 75 -10.12 -12.93 4.48
N VAL A 76 -10.94 -13.59 5.31
CA VAL A 76 -11.53 -12.96 6.50
C VAL A 76 -10.46 -12.50 7.47
N ASP A 77 -9.45 -13.33 7.74
CA ASP A 77 -8.33 -12.97 8.63
C ASP A 77 -7.52 -11.80 8.06
N TYR A 78 -7.23 -11.82 6.75
CA TYR A 78 -6.53 -10.72 6.07
C TYR A 78 -7.30 -9.41 6.17
N MET A 79 -8.61 -9.44 5.90
CA MET A 79 -9.46 -8.24 5.99
C MET A 79 -9.62 -7.77 7.45
N GLY A 80 -9.70 -8.69 8.41
CA GLY A 80 -9.71 -8.40 9.84
C GLY A 80 -8.45 -7.67 10.28
N GLY A 81 -7.27 -8.19 9.91
CA GLY A 81 -5.98 -7.57 10.20
C GLY A 81 -5.84 -6.17 9.60
N LEU A 82 -6.30 -5.96 8.36
CA LEU A 82 -6.34 -4.64 7.74
C LEU A 82 -7.20 -3.63 8.54
N LEU A 83 -8.34 -4.07 9.06
CA LEU A 83 -9.24 -3.21 9.84
C LEU A 83 -8.69 -2.90 11.23
N THR A 84 -7.94 -3.82 11.84
CA THR A 84 -7.29 -3.64 13.15
C THR A 84 -5.89 -3.02 13.05
N PHE A 85 -5.42 -2.68 11.84
CA PHE A 85 -4.05 -2.25 11.56
C PHE A 85 -2.98 -3.27 11.96
N ASP A 86 -3.36 -4.54 12.15
CA ASP A 86 -2.42 -5.64 12.33
C ASP A 86 -2.09 -6.24 10.95
N LEU A 87 -1.03 -5.70 10.35
CA LEU A 87 -0.58 -6.09 9.02
C LEU A 87 0.30 -7.36 9.01
N GLY A 88 0.59 -7.93 10.17
CA GLY A 88 1.42 -9.12 10.31
C GLY A 88 2.90 -8.88 10.02
N GLN A 89 3.61 -9.97 9.68
CA GLN A 89 5.05 -9.99 9.42
C GLN A 89 5.35 -9.96 7.92
N SER A 90 6.49 -9.36 7.58
CA SER A 90 6.94 -9.26 6.20
C SER A 90 7.41 -10.62 5.65
N ILE A 91 6.88 -11.01 4.49
CA ILE A 91 7.29 -12.23 3.78
C ILE A 91 8.71 -12.07 3.20
N THR A 92 9.09 -10.84 2.84
CA THR A 92 10.39 -10.53 2.22
C THR A 92 11.46 -10.18 3.25
N HIS A 93 11.07 -9.64 4.41
CA HIS A 93 11.96 -9.25 5.49
C HIS A 93 11.60 -10.04 6.75
N ALA A 94 12.10 -11.27 6.85
CA ALA A 94 11.76 -12.18 7.93
C ALA A 94 12.00 -11.55 9.31
N GLY A 95 11.01 -11.69 10.21
CA GLY A 95 11.06 -11.15 11.58
C GLY A 95 10.81 -9.65 11.70
N GLN A 96 10.50 -8.93 10.61
CA GLN A 96 10.07 -7.53 10.68
C GLN A 96 8.57 -7.38 10.44
N PRO A 97 7.86 -6.63 11.31
CA PRO A 97 6.45 -6.34 11.09
C PRO A 97 6.28 -5.48 9.83
N VAL A 98 5.19 -5.70 9.08
CA VAL A 98 4.92 -4.93 7.86
C VAL A 98 4.82 -3.43 8.15
N THR A 99 4.34 -3.06 9.34
CA THR A 99 4.26 -1.66 9.78
C THR A 99 5.63 -0.96 9.87
N SER A 100 6.70 -1.67 10.27
CA SER A 100 8.04 -1.08 10.29
C SER A 100 8.59 -0.86 8.89
N VAL A 101 8.40 -1.86 8.02
CA VAL A 101 8.81 -1.80 6.61
C VAL A 101 8.08 -0.66 5.89
N LEU A 102 6.77 -0.53 6.10
CA LEU A 102 5.98 0.58 5.57
C LEU A 102 6.42 1.93 6.14
N GLY A 103 6.75 2.00 7.43
CA GLY A 103 7.26 3.22 8.07
C GLY A 103 8.56 3.71 7.44
N GLU A 104 9.46 2.79 7.09
CA GLU A 104 10.70 3.12 6.38
C GLU A 104 10.42 3.57 4.93
N ALA A 105 9.60 2.81 4.19
CA ALA A 105 9.22 3.15 2.82
C ALA A 105 8.47 4.49 2.71
N THR A 106 7.67 4.82 3.73
CA THR A 106 6.90 6.07 3.79
C THR A 106 7.82 7.28 3.75
N LYS A 107 8.95 7.25 4.46
CA LYS A 107 9.92 8.37 4.46
C LYS A 107 10.43 8.67 3.05
N TRP A 108 10.79 7.61 2.32
CA TRP A 108 11.29 7.70 0.95
C TRP A 108 10.20 8.05 -0.09
N THR A 109 8.92 7.97 0.27
CA THR A 109 7.80 8.37 -0.60
C THR A 109 7.36 9.80 -0.30
N VAL A 110 7.20 10.15 0.98
CA VAL A 110 6.70 11.46 1.42
C VAL A 110 7.67 12.57 1.00
N LEU A 111 8.98 12.35 1.13
CA LEU A 111 9.98 13.34 0.77
C LEU A 111 9.89 13.79 -0.71
N PRO A 112 9.95 12.88 -1.70
CA PRO A 112 9.84 13.27 -3.11
C PRO A 112 8.43 13.76 -3.48
N VAL A 113 7.36 13.21 -2.89
CA VAL A 113 5.99 13.68 -3.15
C VAL A 113 5.83 15.13 -2.72
N LEU A 114 6.28 15.48 -1.51
CA LEU A 114 6.21 16.85 -1.02
C LEU A 114 7.10 17.79 -1.84
N ALA A 115 8.33 17.39 -2.12
CA ALA A 115 9.25 18.19 -2.92
C ALA A 115 8.70 18.44 -4.34
N GLY A 116 8.21 17.39 -5.00
CA GLY A 116 7.61 17.47 -6.33
C GLY A 116 6.32 18.29 -6.34
N THR A 117 5.48 18.17 -5.31
CA THR A 117 4.25 18.97 -5.17
C THR A 117 4.59 20.46 -5.00
N LEU A 118 5.53 20.80 -4.13
CA LEU A 118 5.97 22.18 -3.94
C LEU A 118 6.57 22.75 -5.22
N LEU A 119 7.44 22.01 -5.88
CA LEU A 119 8.06 22.44 -7.13
C LEU A 119 7.01 22.64 -8.23
N SER A 120 6.11 21.67 -8.42
CA SER A 120 5.03 21.75 -9.40
C SER A 120 4.09 22.91 -9.11
N PHE A 121 3.76 23.15 -7.85
CA PHE A 121 2.94 24.28 -7.43
C PHE A 121 3.61 25.63 -7.74
N LEU A 122 4.89 25.79 -7.39
CA LEU A 122 5.64 27.02 -7.67
C LEU A 122 5.77 27.28 -9.17
N VAL A 123 6.17 26.26 -9.94
CA VAL A 123 6.27 26.35 -11.41
C VAL A 123 4.91 26.64 -12.02
N GLY A 124 3.85 25.97 -11.57
CA GLY A 124 2.48 26.17 -12.02
C GLY A 124 1.98 27.59 -11.77
N ILE A 125 2.29 28.18 -10.61
CA ILE A 125 1.98 29.58 -10.31
C ILE A 125 2.73 30.52 -11.25
N ILE A 126 4.04 30.36 -11.40
CA ILE A 126 4.86 31.23 -12.25
C ILE A 126 4.35 31.20 -13.70
N LEU A 127 4.13 30.00 -14.24
CA LEU A 127 3.61 29.83 -15.60
C LEU A 127 2.17 30.37 -15.72
N GLY A 128 1.34 30.17 -14.71
CA GLY A 128 -0.04 30.70 -14.67
C GLY A 128 -0.07 32.24 -14.69
N VAL A 129 0.76 32.89 -13.88
CA VAL A 129 0.91 34.35 -13.84
C VAL A 129 1.45 34.87 -15.17
N TYR A 130 2.49 34.24 -15.71
CA TYR A 130 3.05 34.61 -17.02
C TYR A 130 2.00 34.50 -18.13
N ALA A 131 1.23 33.41 -18.16
CA ALA A 131 0.15 33.23 -19.13
C ALA A 131 -0.97 34.27 -18.97
N ALA A 132 -1.33 34.64 -17.73
CA ALA A 132 -2.31 35.68 -17.45
C ALA A 132 -1.86 37.05 -17.97
N ILE A 133 -0.63 37.46 -17.67
CA ILE A 133 -0.05 38.74 -18.13
C ILE A 133 0.06 38.79 -19.65
N LYS A 134 0.51 37.70 -20.29
CA LYS A 134 0.61 37.62 -21.75
C LYS A 134 -0.76 37.72 -22.42
N ARG A 135 -1.81 37.17 -21.80
CA ARG A 135 -3.19 37.24 -22.29
C ARG A 135 -3.80 38.63 -22.12
N SER A 136 -3.50 39.33 -21.02
CA SER A 136 -3.99 40.70 -20.79
C SER A 136 -3.27 41.74 -21.65
N GLY A 137 -2.02 41.50 -22.05
CA GLY A 137 -1.18 42.51 -22.70
C GLY A 137 -1.50 42.91 -24.15
N LYS A 138 -2.39 42.22 -24.88
CA LYS A 138 -2.78 42.61 -26.27
C LYS A 138 -4.22 42.30 -26.70
N LEU A 139 -5.09 41.83 -25.80
CA LEU A 139 -6.52 41.61 -26.11
C LEU A 139 -7.47 41.98 -24.95
N GLY A 140 -6.93 42.54 -23.86
CA GLY A 140 -7.72 43.04 -22.73
C GLY A 140 -8.12 44.52 -22.87
N ASP A 141 -7.41 45.28 -23.70
CA ASP A 141 -7.66 46.72 -23.90
C ASP A 141 -8.67 47.03 -25.04
N LEU A 142 -9.35 46.01 -25.57
CA LEU A 142 -10.28 46.15 -26.71
C LEU A 142 -11.73 45.74 -26.39
N LEU A 143 -12.05 45.53 -25.11
CA LEU A 143 -13.39 45.48 -24.53
C LEU A 143 -13.41 46.31 -23.25
#